data_AF-A0A351RRH6-F1
#
_entry.id   AF-A0A351RRH6-F1
#
_cell.length_a   1.000
_cell.length_b   1.000
_cell.length_c   1.000
_cell.angle_alpha   90.00
_cell.angle_beta   90.00
_cell.angle_gamma   90.00
#
_symmetry.space_group_name_H-M   'P 1'
#
loop_
_entity.id
_entity.type
_entity.pdbx_description
1 polymer ?
#
loop_
_entity_poly.entity_id
_entity_poly.type
_entity_poly.pdbx_seq_one_letter_code
_entity_poly.pdbx_strand_id
1 'polypeptide(L)'
;MTSYMDKIGFLRGLSTSKYFSLLKNSELKLYIMLLVNSTDTDVPERIALEQIERANGKSLDSTELKSMMNSLERYGLAILDDIIERTGGKGGEMIFKLQRPVSI
;
A
#
# COMPACT_ATOMS: atom_id res chain seq x y z
N MET A 1 2.28 -18.92 3.77
CA MET A 1 3.67 -18.52 4.07
C MET A 1 4.21 -17.93 2.78
N THR A 2 4.08 -16.63 2.66
CA THR A 2 4.46 -15.92 1.43
C THR A 2 5.97 -15.87 1.39
N SER A 3 6.53 -16.37 0.30
CA SER A 3 7.96 -16.48 0.21
C SER A 3 8.54 -15.08 0.20
N TYR A 4 9.63 -14.84 0.93
CA TYR A 4 10.43 -13.62 0.78
C TYR A 4 10.74 -13.33 -0.71
N MET A 5 10.79 -14.38 -1.53
CA MET A 5 10.94 -14.31 -2.98
C MET A 5 9.77 -13.62 -3.69
N ASP A 6 8.54 -13.76 -3.21
CA ASP A 6 7.38 -13.10 -3.80
C ASP A 6 7.54 -11.59 -3.66
N LYS A 7 7.79 -11.08 -2.45
CA LYS A 7 8.01 -9.65 -2.18
C LYS A 7 9.15 -9.05 -3.00
N ILE A 8 10.25 -9.78 -3.19
CA ILE A 8 11.34 -9.37 -4.10
C ILE A 8 10.82 -9.27 -5.54
N GLY A 9 9.98 -10.22 -5.98
CA GLY A 9 9.30 -10.18 -7.27
C GLY A 9 8.45 -8.92 -7.46
N PHE A 10 7.66 -8.52 -6.46
CA PHE A 10 6.89 -7.27 -6.49
C PHE A 10 7.79 -6.04 -6.62
N LEU A 11 8.85 -5.95 -5.81
CA LEU A 11 9.80 -4.85 -5.87
C LEU A 11 10.50 -4.78 -7.23
N ARG A 12 10.95 -5.93 -7.76
CA ARG A 12 11.57 -6.00 -9.08
C ARG A 12 10.59 -5.57 -10.16
N GLY A 13 9.36 -6.09 -10.14
CA GLY A 13 8.31 -5.74 -11.09
C GLY A 13 8.00 -4.25 -11.07
N LEU A 14 7.92 -3.64 -9.88
CA LEU A 14 7.78 -2.20 -9.74
C LEU A 14 9.00 -1.46 -10.33
N SER A 15 10.23 -1.81 -9.95
CA SER A 15 11.45 -1.12 -10.42
C SER A 15 11.66 -1.19 -11.93
N THR A 16 11.17 -2.25 -12.58
CA THR A 16 11.24 -2.39 -14.04
C THR A 16 10.00 -1.84 -14.76
N SER A 17 8.97 -1.44 -14.02
CA SER A 17 7.73 -0.93 -14.60
C SER A 17 7.87 0.51 -15.06
N LYS A 18 7.31 0.82 -16.23
CA LYS A 18 7.15 2.19 -16.73
C LYS A 18 6.34 3.09 -15.79
N TYR A 19 5.59 2.51 -14.86
CA TYR A 19 4.78 3.25 -13.89
C TYR A 19 5.57 3.72 -12.67
N PHE A 20 6.78 3.19 -12.43
CA PHE A 20 7.61 3.59 -11.29
C PHE A 20 7.86 5.10 -11.26
N SER A 21 8.19 5.68 -12.42
CA SER A 21 8.43 7.12 -12.56
C SER A 21 7.15 7.98 -12.48
N LEU A 22 5.97 7.35 -12.49
CA LEU A 22 4.68 8.04 -12.38
C LEU A 22 4.16 8.09 -10.94
N LEU A 23 4.74 7.28 -10.04
CA LEU A 23 4.38 7.29 -8.63
C LEU A 23 5.03 8.48 -7.93
N LYS A 24 4.24 9.16 -7.09
CA LYS A 24 4.81 10.14 -6.15
C LYS A 24 5.59 9.42 -5.05
N ASN A 25 6.54 10.12 -4.45
CA ASN A 25 7.32 9.57 -3.32
C ASN A 25 6.43 9.07 -2.17
N SER A 26 5.31 9.72 -1.88
CA SER A 26 4.36 9.27 -0.86
C SER A 26 3.68 7.96 -1.24
N GLU A 27 3.30 7.79 -2.50
CA GLU A 27 2.66 6.58 -3.04
C GLU A 27 3.65 5.40 -3.03
N LEU A 28 4.90 5.65 -3.46
CA LEU A 28 5.97 4.66 -3.39
C LEU A 28 6.25 4.22 -1.95
N LYS A 29 6.34 5.17 -1.01
CA LYS A 29 6.50 4.87 0.42
C LYS A 29 5.35 4.01 0.95
N LEU A 30 4.11 4.39 0.65
CA LEU A 30 2.94 3.61 1.06
C LEU A 30 3.04 2.19 0.51
N TYR A 31 3.33 2.02 -0.78
CA TYR A 31 3.44 0.69 -1.38
C TYR A 31 4.52 -0.18 -0.71
N ILE A 32 5.71 0.37 -0.45
CA ILE A 32 6.78 -0.33 0.26
C ILE A 32 6.31 -0.75 1.66
N MET A 33 5.56 0.11 2.36
CA MET A 33 4.99 -0.25 3.67
C MET A 33 4.00 -1.39 3.58
N LEU A 34 3.09 -1.38 2.59
CA LEU A 34 2.13 -2.47 2.38
C LEU A 34 2.88 -3.79 2.11
N LEU A 35 3.91 -3.75 1.27
CA LEU A 35 4.79 -4.90 1.02
C LEU A 35 5.47 -5.43 2.28
N VAL A 36 6.04 -4.55 3.11
CA VAL A 36 6.73 -4.97 4.33
C VAL A 36 5.75 -5.56 5.34
N ASN A 37 4.57 -4.95 5.52
CA ASN A 37 3.58 -5.39 6.50
C ASN A 37 2.73 -6.58 6.02
N SER A 38 2.68 -6.84 4.72
CA SER A 38 1.96 -8.00 4.20
C SER A 38 2.57 -9.32 4.68
N THR A 39 1.73 -10.20 5.17
CA THR A 39 2.03 -11.62 5.36
C THR A 39 1.74 -12.43 4.10
N ASP A 40 0.83 -11.99 3.21
CA ASP A 40 0.46 -12.64 1.95
C ASP A 40 -0.03 -11.67 0.86
N THR A 41 0.28 -12.02 -0.38
CA THR A 41 0.10 -11.14 -1.53
C THR A 41 -1.26 -11.28 -2.19
N ASP A 42 -2.04 -12.30 -1.85
CA ASP A 42 -3.35 -12.55 -2.47
C ASP A 42 -4.53 -12.53 -1.49
N VAL A 43 -4.29 -12.06 -0.26
CA VAL A 43 -5.31 -11.96 0.80
C VAL A 43 -5.50 -10.52 1.27
N PRO A 44 -6.70 -10.15 1.74
CA PRO A 44 -6.89 -8.91 2.47
C PRO A 44 -6.08 -8.89 3.77
N GLU A 45 -5.36 -7.79 3.99
CA GLU A 45 -4.53 -7.54 5.15
C GLU A 45 -4.81 -6.19 5.78
N ARG A 46 -4.37 -6.03 7.03
CA ARG A 46 -4.64 -4.83 7.83
C ARG A 46 -3.35 -4.12 8.18
N ILE A 47 -3.37 -2.81 8.08
CA ILE A 47 -2.28 -1.94 8.56
C ILE A 47 -2.86 -0.80 9.39
N ALA A 48 -2.22 -0.47 10.51
CA ALA A 48 -2.68 0.62 11.35
C ALA A 48 -2.39 1.97 10.67
N LEU A 49 -3.36 2.88 10.66
CA LEU A 49 -3.19 4.22 10.08
C LEU A 49 -2.03 4.98 10.73
N GLU A 50 -1.84 4.82 12.04
CA GLU A 50 -0.72 5.41 12.79
C GLU A 50 0.67 4.94 12.31
N GLN A 51 0.77 3.73 11.73
CA GLN A 51 2.02 3.28 11.10
C GLN A 51 2.27 4.05 9.81
N ILE A 52 1.23 4.25 9.00
CA ILE A 52 1.29 5.00 7.73
C ILE A 52 1.66 6.47 8.00
N GLU A 53 1.04 7.09 8.99
CA GLU A 53 1.32 8.48 9.37
C GLU A 53 2.76 8.67 9.84
N ARG A 54 3.25 7.77 10.70
CA ARG A 54 4.65 7.81 11.18
C ARG A 54 5.65 7.72 10.04
N ALA A 55 5.41 6.86 9.05
CA ALA A 55 6.30 6.73 7.89
C ALA A 55 6.23 7.94 6.94
N ASN A 56 5.08 8.60 6.86
CA ASN A 56 4.91 9.83 6.08
C ASN A 56 5.37 11.09 6.81
N GLY A 57 5.55 11.03 8.13
CA GLY A 57 5.95 12.18 8.96
C GLY A 57 4.86 13.22 9.14
N LYS A 58 3.63 12.92 8.73
CA LYS A 58 2.44 13.77 8.87
C LYS A 58 1.19 12.91 9.05
N SER A 59 0.18 13.50 9.67
CA SER A 59 -1.16 12.91 9.62
C SER A 59 -1.68 12.98 8.19
N LEU A 60 -2.38 11.93 7.77
CA LEU A 60 -3.01 11.84 6.47
C LEU A 60 -4.51 11.81 6.70
N ASP A 61 -5.24 12.68 6.03
CA ASP A 61 -6.69 12.56 6.01
C ASP A 61 -7.13 11.37 5.13
N SER A 62 -8.38 10.95 5.29
CA SER A 62 -8.92 9.81 4.54
C SER A 62 -8.98 10.06 3.03
N THR A 63 -9.00 11.32 2.58
CA THR A 63 -9.01 11.67 1.16
C THR A 63 -7.62 11.52 0.55
N GLU A 64 -6.57 11.98 1.24
CA GLU A 64 -5.18 11.80 0.84
C GLU A 64 -4.83 10.31 0.76
N LEU A 65 -5.20 9.53 1.76
CA LEU A 65 -4.94 8.09 1.79
C LEU A 65 -5.67 7.36 0.66
N LYS A 66 -6.97 7.66 0.45
CA LYS A 66 -7.73 7.10 -0.69
C LYS A 66 -7.11 7.48 -2.03
N SER A 67 -6.66 8.72 -2.19
CA SER A 67 -6.00 9.18 -3.41
C SER A 67 -4.71 8.40 -3.69
N MET A 68 -3.90 8.17 -2.66
CA MET A 68 -2.69 7.36 -2.77
C MET A 68 -3.00 5.90 -3.13
N MET A 69 -3.98 5.28 -2.47
CA MET A 69 -4.42 3.92 -2.79
C MET A 69 -4.97 3.80 -4.22
N ASN A 70 -5.78 4.75 -4.66
CA ASN A 70 -6.29 4.79 -6.05
C ASN A 70 -5.16 4.89 -7.08
N SER A 71 -4.07 5.60 -6.76
CA SER A 71 -2.87 5.63 -7.61
C SER A 71 -2.23 4.24 -7.70
N LEU A 72 -2.06 3.55 -6.57
CA LEU A 72 -1.52 2.20 -6.52
C LEU A 72 -2.40 1.19 -7.27
N GLU A 73 -3.71 1.28 -7.11
CA GLU A 73 -4.68 0.40 -7.77
C GLU A 73 -4.65 0.59 -9.29
N ARG A 74 -4.57 1.84 -9.78
CA ARG A 74 -4.45 2.16 -11.20
C ARG A 74 -3.26 1.48 -11.87
N TYR A 75 -2.17 1.28 -11.12
CA TYR A 75 -0.96 0.62 -11.62
C TYR A 75 -0.88 -0.87 -11.26
N GLY A 76 -1.96 -1.44 -10.72
CA GLY A 76 -2.05 -2.86 -10.37
C GLY A 76 -1.10 -3.26 -9.23
N LEU A 77 -0.88 -2.36 -8.26
CA LEU A 77 0.06 -2.56 -7.15
C LEU A 77 -0.65 -2.97 -5.86
N ALA A 78 -1.75 -2.32 -5.52
CA ALA A 78 -2.54 -2.62 -4.33
C ALA A 78 -3.97 -2.12 -4.48
N ILE A 79 -4.93 -2.82 -3.89
CA ILE A 79 -6.34 -2.42 -3.79
C ILE A 79 -6.63 -2.00 -2.34
N LEU A 80 -7.47 -0.99 -2.20
CA LEU A 80 -8.10 -0.61 -0.93
C LEU A 80 -9.44 -1.32 -0.79
N ASP A 81 -9.60 -2.11 0.28
CA ASP A 81 -10.89 -2.74 0.60
C ASP A 81 -11.72 -1.82 1.51
N ASP A 82 -11.14 -1.31 2.61
CA ASP A 82 -11.84 -0.46 3.56
C ASP A 82 -10.89 0.40 4.42
N ILE A 83 -11.42 1.47 5.02
CA ILE A 83 -10.77 2.28 6.05
C ILE A 83 -11.68 2.31 7.27
N ILE A 84 -11.25 1.66 8.35
CA ILE A 84 -11.97 1.61 9.62
C ILE A 84 -11.38 2.66 10.55
N GLU A 85 -12.05 3.80 10.67
CA GLU A 85 -11.71 4.85 11.62
C GLU A 85 -12.27 4.50 13.01
N ARG A 86 -11.48 4.61 14.08
CA ARG A 86 -12.02 4.48 15.45
C ARG A 86 -12.69 5.78 15.86
N THR A 87 -13.87 5.64 16.46
CA THR A 87 -14.59 6.75 17.07
C THR A 87 -13.75 7.33 18.23
N GLY A 88 -13.46 8.63 18.18
CA GLY A 88 -12.61 9.31 19.18
C GLY A 88 -11.25 9.80 18.68
N GLY A 89 -10.95 9.67 17.38
CA GLY A 89 -9.88 10.43 16.72
C GLY A 89 -8.45 9.94 16.93
N LYS A 90 -8.26 8.78 17.58
CA LYS A 90 -6.95 8.11 17.64
C LYS A 90 -7.09 6.62 17.32
N GLY A 91 -6.36 6.20 16.30
CA GLY A 91 -6.35 4.84 15.82
C GLY A 91 -7.38 4.57 14.72
N GLY A 92 -7.00 3.67 13.83
CA GLY A 92 -7.79 3.19 12.71
C GLY A 92 -6.96 2.18 11.93
N GLU A 93 -7.62 1.40 11.08
CA GLU A 93 -6.97 0.40 10.25
C GLU A 93 -7.40 0.58 8.80
N MET A 94 -6.46 0.37 7.89
CA MET A 94 -6.74 0.24 6.47
C MET A 94 -6.68 -1.24 6.11
N ILE A 95 -7.71 -1.72 5.42
CA ILE A 95 -7.75 -3.05 4.82
C ILE A 95 -7.31 -2.93 3.37
N PHE A 96 -6.30 -3.67 2.97
CA PHE A 96 -5.72 -3.62 1.64
C PHE A 96 -5.38 -5.02 1.13
N LYS A 97 -5.20 -5.16 -0.18
CA LYS A 97 -4.67 -6.36 -0.80
C LYS A 97 -3.58 -5.98 -1.80
N LEU A 98 -2.43 -6.65 -1.74
CA LEU A 98 -1.39 -6.45 -2.76
C LEU A 98 -1.83 -7.06 -4.10
N GLN A 99 -1.34 -6.49 -5.19
CA GLN A 99 -1.58 -7.01 -6.52
C GLN A 99 -0.26 -7.23 -7.24
N ARG A 100 -0.13 -8.41 -7.87
CA ARG A 100 1.02 -8.68 -8.72
C ARG A 100 1.00 -7.66 -9.86
N PRO A 101 2.11 -6.92 -10.08
CA PRO A 101 2.19 -5.98 -11.18
C PRO A 101 1.84 -6.72 -12.47
N VAL A 102 0.85 -6.21 -13.21
CA VAL A 102 0.48 -6.78 -14.49
C VAL A 102 1.69 -6.62 -15.40
N SER A 103 2.29 -7.75 -15.81
CA SER A 103 3.33 -7.74 -16.83
C SER A 103 2.66 -7.33 -18.14
N ILE A 104 2.93 -6.11 -18.60
CA ILE A 104 2.52 -5.64 -19.93
C ILE A 104 3.70 -5.80 -20.87
#